data_AF-A0A1I7I4E1-F1
#
_entry.id   AF-A0A1I7I4E1-F1
#
_cell.length_a   1.000
_cell.length_b   1.000
_cell.length_c   1.000
_cell.angle_alpha   90.00
_cell.angle_beta   90.00
_cell.angle_gamma   90.00
#
_symmetry.space_group_name_H-M   'P 1'
#
loop_
_entity.id
_entity.type
_entity.pdbx_description
1 polymer ?
#
loop_
_entity_poly.entity_id
_entity_poly.type
_entity_poly.pdbx_seq_one_letter_code
_entity_poly.pdbx_strand_id
1 'polypeptide(L)'
;MFNNGVWVIKKLRASIPEDPFEVLINGESMGMTKLLSFAKRVSDTSRFPQVLVLYSSGYLRLKAGADPTPPLPFGQSLVLGPAIFGTSASCPKKTLFFHPQLERVSIDTFQLNQGNTGRMLIRITGSPVTHLRKSGTTSQIMELTWLLTLEEPQDLTTTLHVAGTFEFTEDVIPDPLQTKTFESVRLLQVSTMFIDNARHDVDALRLHTGNDIVTLPYDPSLANLLLPVTPGSLNPAMPMFDSIHTDDAGRPNGNTPSYRIRINSITGPTTGPILVRAFFNRSQNLRHDNMGIWAFQQAPALIKKGTTEASATPLSRMLMHIPWSKLKLDHMRQSGSSERLDHRS
;
A
#
# COMPACT_ATOMS: atom_id res chain seq x y z
N MET A 1 -11.67 -19.47 -7.80
CA MET A 1 -10.60 -18.78 -8.53
C MET A 1 -11.24 -18.19 -9.76
N PHE A 2 -11.01 -16.91 -10.07
CA PHE A 2 -11.45 -16.32 -11.33
C PHE A 2 -10.28 -16.31 -12.32
N ASN A 3 -10.55 -16.66 -13.58
CA ASN A 3 -9.59 -16.61 -14.67
C ASN A 3 -10.34 -16.41 -16.00
N ASN A 4 -10.05 -15.34 -16.73
CA ASN A 4 -10.63 -15.07 -18.06
C ASN A 4 -9.58 -15.08 -19.18
N GLY A 5 -8.40 -15.65 -18.94
CA GLY A 5 -7.28 -15.66 -19.89
C GLY A 5 -6.45 -14.37 -19.92
N VAL A 6 -6.93 -13.30 -19.28
CA VAL A 6 -6.22 -12.01 -19.14
C VAL A 6 -5.93 -11.70 -17.67
N TRP A 7 -6.88 -11.95 -16.79
CA TRP A 7 -6.79 -11.71 -15.37
C TRP A 7 -6.99 -12.99 -14.59
N VAL A 8 -6.27 -13.09 -13.48
CA VAL A 8 -6.36 -14.20 -12.55
C VAL A 8 -6.49 -13.65 -11.14
N ILE A 9 -7.57 -14.03 -10.45
CA ILE A 9 -7.81 -13.67 -9.04
C ILE A 9 -7.77 -14.93 -8.20
N LYS A 10 -6.83 -14.96 -7.26
CA LYS A 10 -6.53 -16.14 -6.43
C LYS A 10 -6.67 -15.82 -4.95
N LYS A 11 -7.40 -16.68 -4.25
CA LYS A 11 -7.35 -16.80 -2.80
C LYS A 11 -6.07 -17.53 -2.42
N LEU A 12 -5.28 -16.96 -1.52
CA LEU A 12 -4.03 -17.53 -1.03
C LEU A 12 -4.12 -17.79 0.47
N ARG A 13 -3.20 -18.61 0.98
CA ARG A 13 -3.03 -18.79 2.42
C ARG A 13 -2.07 -17.71 2.92
N ALA A 14 -2.40 -17.10 4.05
CA ALA A 14 -1.51 -16.21 4.78
C ALA A 14 -1.58 -16.56 6.26
N SER A 15 -0.43 -16.51 6.93
CA SER A 15 -0.32 -16.75 8.37
C SER A 15 -0.33 -15.42 9.12
N ILE A 16 -1.49 -14.76 9.11
CA ILE A 16 -1.73 -13.50 9.84
C ILE A 16 -2.81 -13.70 10.91
N PRO A 17 -2.77 -12.92 12.01
CA PRO A 17 -3.68 -13.12 13.14
C PRO A 17 -5.14 -12.78 12.82
N GLU A 18 -5.38 -11.88 11.86
CA GLU A 18 -6.69 -11.44 11.44
C GLU A 18 -7.53 -12.58 10.87
N ASP A 19 -8.84 -12.52 11.12
CA ASP A 19 -9.79 -13.51 10.62
C ASP A 19 -9.95 -13.36 9.09
N PRO A 20 -10.34 -14.42 8.35
CA PRO A 20 -10.52 -14.32 6.90
C PRO A 20 -11.76 -13.49 6.54
N PHE A 21 -11.78 -12.92 5.33
CA PHE A 21 -12.91 -12.19 4.75
C PHE A 21 -13.58 -12.98 3.62
N GLU A 22 -14.85 -12.66 3.36
CA GLU A 22 -15.63 -13.18 2.23
C GLU A 22 -15.19 -12.54 0.92
N VAL A 23 -15.05 -13.35 -0.13
CA VAL A 23 -14.78 -12.86 -1.49
C VAL A 23 -16.02 -13.04 -2.34
N LEU A 24 -16.51 -11.96 -2.96
CA LEU A 24 -17.55 -12.00 -3.99
C LEU A 24 -16.96 -11.59 -5.34
N ILE A 25 -17.31 -12.29 -6.42
CA ILE A 25 -16.99 -11.89 -7.79
C ILE A 25 -18.28 -11.77 -8.58
N ASN A 26 -18.58 -10.58 -9.09
CA ASN A 26 -19.85 -10.26 -9.76
C ASN A 26 -21.10 -10.67 -8.94
N GLY A 27 -21.01 -10.59 -7.61
CA GLY A 27 -22.08 -10.98 -6.69
C GLY A 27 -22.06 -12.45 -6.24
N GLU A 28 -21.28 -13.31 -6.88
CA GLU A 28 -21.18 -14.73 -6.51
C GLU A 28 -20.13 -14.96 -5.44
N SER A 29 -20.47 -15.73 -4.40
CA SER A 29 -19.54 -16.05 -3.31
C SER A 29 -18.47 -17.02 -3.77
N MET A 30 -17.22 -16.62 -3.58
CA MET A 30 -16.01 -17.40 -3.83
C MET A 30 -15.45 -17.98 -2.52
N GLY A 31 -16.16 -17.81 -1.40
CA GLY A 31 -15.78 -18.23 -0.05
C GLY A 31 -14.72 -17.35 0.62
N MET A 32 -14.20 -17.82 1.76
CA MET A 32 -13.33 -17.02 2.64
C MET A 32 -11.84 -17.09 2.28
N THR A 33 -11.07 -16.04 2.59
CA THR A 33 -9.59 -16.03 2.53
C THR A 33 -8.96 -14.96 3.45
N LYS A 34 -7.67 -15.11 3.76
CA LYS A 34 -6.86 -14.07 4.45
C LYS A 34 -6.02 -13.23 3.49
N LEU A 35 -5.83 -13.69 2.25
CA LEU A 35 -5.00 -13.03 1.26
C LEU A 35 -5.58 -13.24 -0.12
N LEU A 36 -5.87 -12.14 -0.80
CA LEU A 36 -6.32 -12.13 -2.19
C LEU A 36 -5.20 -11.57 -3.07
N SER A 37 -4.95 -12.24 -4.19
CA SER A 37 -3.97 -11.83 -5.19
C SER A 37 -4.64 -11.61 -6.53
N PHE A 38 -4.24 -10.51 -7.18
CA PHE A 38 -4.64 -10.13 -8.52
C PHE A 38 -3.43 -10.21 -9.42
N ALA A 39 -3.54 -10.97 -10.51
CA ALA A 39 -2.48 -11.15 -11.48
C ALA A 39 -3.01 -10.85 -12.89
N LYS A 40 -2.21 -10.14 -13.69
CA LYS A 40 -2.53 -9.82 -15.07
C LYS A 40 -1.57 -10.58 -15.99
N ARG A 41 -2.08 -11.06 -17.11
CA ARG A 41 -1.27 -11.63 -18.18
C ARG A 41 -0.38 -10.57 -18.81
N VAL A 42 0.89 -10.89 -19.01
CA VAL A 42 1.78 -10.08 -19.85
C VAL A 42 1.51 -10.43 -21.31
N SER A 43 1.29 -9.41 -22.15
CA SER A 43 1.02 -9.55 -23.60
C SER A 43 2.01 -10.50 -24.26
N ASP A 44 1.52 -11.34 -25.17
CA ASP A 44 2.31 -12.33 -25.93
C ASP A 44 3.08 -13.37 -25.09
N THR A 45 2.75 -13.51 -23.80
CA THR A 45 3.32 -14.54 -22.93
C THR A 45 2.23 -15.37 -22.26
N SER A 46 2.62 -16.44 -21.55
CA SER A 46 1.75 -17.21 -20.66
C SER A 46 1.88 -16.80 -19.19
N ARG A 47 2.63 -15.72 -18.89
CA ARG A 47 2.97 -15.31 -17.51
C ARG A 47 1.88 -14.43 -16.91
N PHE A 48 1.60 -14.64 -15.61
CA PHE A 48 0.62 -13.90 -14.82
C PHE A 48 1.26 -13.35 -13.53
N PRO A 49 2.06 -12.28 -13.63
CA PRO A 49 2.59 -11.65 -12.42
C PRO A 49 1.52 -11.01 -11.55
N GLN A 50 1.72 -11.10 -10.23
CA GLN A 50 0.80 -10.57 -9.23
C GLN A 50 0.93 -9.05 -9.09
N VAL A 51 0.03 -8.26 -9.67
CA VAL A 51 0.14 -6.78 -9.65
C VAL A 51 -0.37 -6.13 -8.36
N LEU A 52 -1.28 -6.82 -7.66
CA LEU A 52 -1.88 -6.34 -6.42
C LEU A 52 -2.11 -7.52 -5.47
N VAL A 53 -1.88 -7.31 -4.18
CA VAL A 53 -2.31 -8.20 -3.10
C VAL A 53 -3.04 -7.43 -2.02
N LEU A 54 -4.04 -8.07 -1.41
CA LEU A 54 -4.85 -7.54 -0.33
C LEU A 54 -4.96 -8.56 0.82
N TYR A 55 -4.60 -8.13 2.02
CA TYR A 55 -4.64 -8.94 3.25
C TYR A 55 -5.90 -8.64 4.07
N SER A 56 -6.34 -9.58 4.90
CA SER A 56 -7.49 -9.37 5.79
C SER A 56 -7.29 -8.27 6.84
N SER A 57 -6.04 -7.87 7.08
CA SER A 57 -5.66 -6.70 7.89
C SER A 57 -5.74 -5.36 7.14
N GLY A 58 -6.25 -5.33 5.90
CA GLY A 58 -6.31 -4.11 5.09
C GLY A 58 -4.97 -3.64 4.53
N TYR A 59 -3.92 -4.46 4.62
CA TYR A 59 -2.66 -4.18 3.94
C TYR A 59 -2.81 -4.46 2.43
N LEU A 60 -2.28 -3.55 1.63
CA LEU A 60 -2.21 -3.61 0.17
C LEU A 60 -0.75 -3.56 -0.26
N ARG A 61 -0.39 -4.30 -1.30
CA ARG A 61 0.91 -4.15 -1.96
C ARG A 61 0.75 -4.18 -3.47
N LEU A 62 1.57 -3.37 -4.16
CA LEU A 62 1.46 -3.19 -5.60
C LEU A 62 2.81 -3.38 -6.29
N LYS A 63 2.76 -3.88 -7.53
CA LYS A 63 3.92 -3.95 -8.43
C LYS A 63 3.51 -3.70 -9.88
N ALA A 64 4.49 -3.49 -10.76
CA ALA A 64 4.24 -3.23 -12.18
C ALA A 64 3.65 -4.44 -12.91
N GLY A 65 3.03 -4.18 -14.08
CA GLY A 65 2.40 -5.20 -14.92
C GLY A 65 3.37 -6.18 -15.54
N ALA A 66 4.53 -5.73 -16.01
CA ALA A 66 5.56 -6.59 -16.60
C ALA A 66 6.65 -6.93 -15.58
N ASP A 67 6.26 -7.65 -14.53
CA ASP A 67 7.20 -8.21 -13.56
C ASP A 67 8.18 -9.20 -14.26
N PRO A 68 9.50 -9.07 -14.05
CA PRO A 68 10.49 -9.93 -14.68
C PRO A 68 10.45 -11.36 -14.13
N THR A 69 11.32 -12.22 -14.64
CA THR A 69 11.56 -13.57 -14.10
C THR A 69 13.03 -13.66 -13.68
N PRO A 70 13.32 -13.92 -12.39
CA PRO A 70 12.40 -14.15 -11.26
C PRO A 70 11.54 -12.91 -10.93
N PRO A 71 10.34 -13.11 -10.32
CA PRO A 71 9.47 -12.01 -9.93
C PRO A 71 10.12 -11.12 -8.88
N LEU A 72 9.86 -9.82 -8.95
CA LEU A 72 10.33 -8.85 -7.99
C LEU A 72 9.49 -8.88 -6.71
N PRO A 73 10.11 -8.56 -5.56
CA PRO A 73 9.40 -8.34 -4.31
C PRO A 73 8.46 -7.12 -4.44
N PHE A 74 7.44 -7.08 -3.60
CA PHE A 74 6.53 -5.94 -3.51
C PHE A 74 7.15 -4.70 -2.83
N GLY A 75 8.17 -4.90 -1.99
CA GLY A 75 8.86 -3.87 -1.20
C GLY A 75 8.00 -3.26 -0.09
N GLN A 76 7.08 -2.39 -0.48
CA GLN A 76 6.28 -1.57 0.43
C GLN A 76 4.88 -2.15 0.64
N SER A 77 4.28 -1.86 1.79
CA SER A 77 2.88 -2.13 2.10
C SER A 77 2.15 -0.84 2.45
N LEU A 78 0.96 -0.64 1.90
CA LEU A 78 0.07 0.45 2.26
C LEU A 78 -1.02 -0.12 3.17
N VAL A 79 -1.35 0.60 4.24
CA VAL A 79 -2.46 0.22 5.12
C VAL A 79 -3.66 1.05 4.76
N LEU A 80 -4.80 0.40 4.55
CA LEU A 80 -6.09 1.08 4.40
C LEU A 80 -6.40 1.86 5.68
N GLY A 81 -6.35 3.18 5.58
CA GLY A 81 -6.55 4.11 6.70
C GLY A 81 -8.02 4.44 6.98
N PRO A 82 -8.28 5.36 7.92
CA PRO A 82 -7.27 6.10 8.70
C PRO A 82 -6.74 5.26 9.88
N ALA A 83 -5.68 5.71 10.53
CA ALA A 83 -5.26 5.21 11.85
C ALA A 83 -5.25 6.34 12.87
N ILE A 84 -5.65 6.04 14.11
CA ILE A 84 -5.85 7.04 15.15
C ILE A 84 -5.16 6.57 16.43
N PHE A 85 -4.31 7.41 17.01
CA PHE A 85 -3.78 7.19 18.35
C PHE A 85 -4.58 8.05 19.34
N GLY A 86 -5.33 7.40 20.25
CA GLY A 86 -6.23 8.10 21.15
C GLY A 86 -6.95 7.19 22.12
N THR A 87 -8.07 7.67 22.64
CA THR A 87 -8.98 6.90 23.50
C THR A 87 -10.40 6.95 22.95
N SER A 88 -11.19 5.94 23.29
CA SER A 88 -12.62 5.86 22.95
C SER A 88 -13.41 5.28 24.13
N ALA A 89 -14.73 5.23 24.03
CA ALA A 89 -15.56 4.61 25.08
C ALA A 89 -15.23 3.12 25.26
N SER A 90 -15.03 2.38 24.15
CA SER A 90 -14.64 0.97 24.19
C SER A 90 -13.17 0.74 24.59
N CYS A 91 -12.31 1.74 24.38
CA CYS A 91 -10.89 1.67 24.70
C CYS A 91 -10.44 2.94 25.47
N PRO A 92 -10.66 2.98 26.81
CA PRO A 92 -10.35 4.16 27.62
C PRO A 92 -8.83 4.36 27.84
N LYS A 93 -8.02 3.34 27.55
CA LYS A 93 -6.55 3.47 27.55
C LYS A 93 -6.08 3.95 26.19
N LYS A 94 -5.04 4.80 26.18
CA LYS A 94 -4.39 5.26 24.95
C LYS A 94 -4.01 4.07 24.07
N THR A 95 -4.61 4.01 22.90
CA THR A 95 -4.52 2.89 21.97
C THR A 95 -4.25 3.44 20.57
N LEU A 96 -3.36 2.79 19.84
CA LEU A 96 -3.27 2.99 18.40
C LEU A 96 -4.36 2.12 17.76
N PHE A 97 -5.41 2.75 17.26
CA PHE A 97 -6.36 2.15 16.34
C PHE A 97 -5.73 2.18 14.95
N PHE A 98 -5.14 1.08 14.53
CA PHE A 98 -4.53 0.93 13.21
C PHE A 98 -5.08 -0.33 12.55
N HIS A 99 -4.97 -0.42 11.22
CA HIS A 99 -5.37 -1.56 10.39
C HIS A 99 -6.82 -2.06 10.58
N PRO A 100 -7.62 -2.13 9.51
CA PRO A 100 -8.96 -2.67 9.61
C PRO A 100 -8.95 -4.20 9.66
N GLN A 101 -10.02 -4.78 10.21
CA GLN A 101 -10.37 -6.18 9.94
C GLN A 101 -11.34 -6.16 8.75
N LEU A 102 -10.95 -6.75 7.62
CA LEU A 102 -11.85 -6.86 6.47
C LEU A 102 -12.92 -7.91 6.73
N GLU A 103 -14.15 -7.63 6.30
CA GLU A 103 -15.28 -8.57 6.33
C GLU A 103 -15.55 -9.14 4.95
N ARG A 104 -15.60 -8.27 3.94
CA ARG A 104 -15.97 -8.64 2.57
C ARG A 104 -15.17 -7.84 1.55
N VAL A 105 -14.81 -8.53 0.48
CA VAL A 105 -14.22 -7.96 -0.74
C VAL A 105 -15.06 -8.38 -1.94
N SER A 106 -15.79 -7.43 -2.53
CA SER A 106 -16.62 -7.62 -3.71
C SER A 106 -15.92 -7.07 -4.95
N ILE A 107 -15.73 -7.90 -5.95
CA ILE A 107 -14.97 -7.58 -7.16
C ILE A 107 -15.95 -7.53 -8.34
N ASP A 108 -15.99 -6.39 -9.01
CA ASP A 108 -16.70 -6.23 -10.27
C ASP A 108 -15.71 -6.37 -11.43
N THR A 109 -15.93 -7.42 -12.22
CA THR A 109 -15.11 -7.76 -13.38
C THR A 109 -15.78 -7.41 -14.71
N PHE A 110 -17.00 -6.84 -14.70
CA PHE A 110 -17.71 -6.47 -15.94
C PHE A 110 -16.95 -5.39 -16.72
N GLN A 111 -16.27 -4.48 -16.02
CA GLN A 111 -15.47 -3.41 -16.65
C GLN A 111 -14.15 -3.89 -17.26
N LEU A 112 -13.71 -5.13 -17.00
CA LEU A 112 -12.50 -5.68 -17.62
C LEU A 112 -12.64 -5.78 -19.14
N ASN A 113 -13.86 -6.03 -19.63
CA ASN A 113 -14.16 -6.26 -21.04
C ASN A 113 -14.90 -5.08 -21.71
N GLN A 114 -15.29 -4.05 -20.94
CA GLN A 114 -16.04 -2.91 -21.46
C GLN A 114 -15.09 -1.78 -21.90
N GLY A 115 -15.21 -1.39 -23.17
CA GLY A 115 -14.59 -0.17 -23.71
C GLY A 115 -13.06 -0.14 -23.71
N ASN A 116 -12.38 -1.30 -23.71
CA ASN A 116 -10.91 -1.40 -23.64
C ASN A 116 -10.28 -0.69 -22.44
N THR A 117 -11.02 -0.49 -21.34
CA THR A 117 -10.45 0.20 -20.17
C THR A 117 -9.54 -0.70 -19.34
N GLY A 118 -9.79 -2.02 -19.36
CA GLY A 118 -9.05 -3.01 -18.56
C GLY A 118 -9.14 -2.78 -17.04
N ARG A 119 -10.13 -2.01 -16.59
CA ARG A 119 -10.31 -1.58 -15.19
C ARG A 119 -11.03 -2.62 -14.36
N MET A 120 -10.61 -2.74 -13.11
CA MET A 120 -11.26 -3.59 -12.10
C MET A 120 -11.69 -2.75 -10.90
N LEU A 121 -12.96 -2.87 -10.52
CA LEU A 121 -13.50 -2.25 -9.32
C LEU A 121 -13.54 -3.26 -8.17
N ILE A 122 -13.03 -2.86 -7.02
CA ILE A 122 -12.95 -3.70 -5.82
C ILE A 122 -13.57 -2.92 -4.67
N ARG A 123 -14.72 -3.37 -4.18
CA ARG A 123 -15.41 -2.81 -3.01
C ARG A 123 -15.04 -3.62 -1.79
N ILE A 124 -14.68 -2.93 -0.71
CA ILE A 124 -14.22 -3.53 0.53
C ILE A 124 -15.05 -2.98 1.68
N THR A 125 -15.53 -3.85 2.56
CA THR A 125 -16.14 -3.44 3.83
C THR A 125 -15.31 -3.98 5.00
N GLY A 126 -15.12 -3.15 6.01
CA GLY A 126 -14.57 -3.55 7.30
C GLY A 126 -15.61 -4.29 8.12
N SER A 127 -15.16 -5.26 8.92
CA SER A 127 -16.01 -5.96 9.86
C SER A 127 -16.39 -5.02 11.00
N PRO A 128 -17.69 -4.86 11.32
CA PRO A 128 -18.05 -4.41 12.66
C PRO A 128 -17.53 -5.47 13.64
N VAL A 129 -16.87 -5.03 14.71
CA VAL A 129 -16.22 -5.94 15.66
C VAL A 129 -17.29 -6.70 16.44
N THR A 130 -17.61 -7.93 16.03
CA THR A 130 -18.53 -8.83 16.75
C THR A 130 -17.88 -9.53 17.95
N HIS A 131 -16.54 -9.54 17.98
CA HIS A 131 -15.77 -10.07 19.09
C HIS A 131 -14.74 -9.05 19.53
N LEU A 132 -14.91 -8.51 20.74
CA LEU A 132 -13.94 -7.70 21.50
C LEU A 132 -12.64 -8.48 21.71
N ARG A 133 -11.88 -8.74 20.65
CA ARG A 133 -10.46 -9.02 20.80
C ARG A 133 -9.84 -7.69 21.23
N LYS A 134 -8.85 -7.76 22.13
CA LYS A 134 -8.05 -6.62 22.61
C LYS A 134 -7.17 -6.03 21.48
N SER A 135 -7.68 -5.91 20.27
CA SER A 135 -6.94 -5.46 19.10
C SER A 135 -7.27 -4.00 18.86
N GLY A 136 -6.30 -3.10 18.91
CA GLY A 136 -6.48 -1.71 18.50
C GLY A 136 -6.69 -1.60 16.98
N THR A 137 -7.76 -2.21 16.47
CA THR A 137 -8.17 -2.16 15.06
C THR A 137 -9.07 -0.97 14.84
N THR A 138 -8.97 -0.34 13.67
CA THR A 138 -9.82 0.82 13.31
C THR A 138 -11.30 0.46 13.28
N SER A 139 -11.64 -0.77 12.91
CA SER A 139 -12.99 -1.34 12.95
C SER A 139 -13.69 -1.31 14.31
N GLN A 140 -12.97 -1.08 15.42
CA GLN A 140 -13.58 -0.96 16.76
C GLN A 140 -14.30 0.36 16.96
N ILE A 141 -13.75 1.43 16.37
CA ILE A 141 -14.21 2.80 16.60
C ILE A 141 -14.92 3.38 15.38
N MET A 142 -14.90 2.66 14.26
CA MET A 142 -15.39 3.15 12.97
C MET A 142 -15.98 2.03 12.12
N GLU A 143 -17.05 2.36 11.39
CA GLU A 143 -17.48 1.62 10.21
C GLU A 143 -16.65 2.10 9.01
N LEU A 144 -16.16 1.15 8.22
CA LEU A 144 -15.16 1.43 7.18
C LEU A 144 -15.57 0.79 5.86
N THR A 145 -15.58 1.58 4.79
CA THR A 145 -15.80 1.10 3.42
C THR A 145 -14.74 1.69 2.50
N TRP A 146 -14.26 0.90 1.55
CA TRP A 146 -13.39 1.38 0.48
C TRP A 146 -13.88 0.95 -0.89
N LEU A 147 -13.66 1.83 -1.87
CA LEU A 147 -13.72 1.52 -3.29
C LEU A 147 -12.31 1.65 -3.86
N LEU A 148 -11.77 0.55 -4.35
CA LEU A 148 -10.53 0.55 -5.12
C LEU A 148 -10.86 0.47 -6.61
N THR A 149 -10.18 1.28 -7.41
CA THR A 149 -10.17 1.17 -8.87
C THR A 149 -8.75 0.82 -9.31
N LEU A 150 -8.56 -0.43 -9.71
CA LEU A 150 -7.32 -0.89 -10.32
C LEU A 150 -7.41 -0.59 -11.82
N GLU A 151 -6.67 0.44 -12.25
CA GLU A 151 -6.49 0.74 -13.67
C GLU A 151 -5.73 -0.41 -14.34
N GLU A 152 -5.88 -0.56 -15.65
CA GLU A 152 -5.15 -1.58 -16.38
C GLU A 152 -3.62 -1.43 -16.15
N PRO A 153 -2.97 -2.44 -15.53
CA PRO A 153 -1.52 -2.45 -15.36
C PRO A 153 -0.82 -2.34 -16.72
N GLN A 154 0.11 -1.41 -16.81
CA GLN A 154 1.05 -1.28 -17.92
C GLN A 154 2.39 -1.93 -17.53
N ASP A 155 3.25 -2.15 -18.50
CA ASP A 155 4.51 -2.88 -18.29
C ASP A 155 5.33 -2.32 -17.13
N LEU A 156 5.42 -0.99 -17.00
CA LEU A 156 6.26 -0.32 -15.99
C LEU A 156 5.47 0.39 -14.90
N THR A 157 4.14 0.39 -14.98
CA THR A 157 3.32 1.16 -14.04
C THR A 157 2.01 0.47 -13.75
N THR A 158 1.68 0.39 -12.48
CA THR A 158 0.34 0.02 -12.00
C THR A 158 -0.24 1.22 -11.26
N THR A 159 -1.51 1.52 -11.51
CA THR A 159 -2.22 2.61 -10.84
C THR A 159 -3.40 2.06 -10.08
N LEU A 160 -3.47 2.39 -8.79
CA LEU A 160 -4.59 2.09 -7.93
C LEU A 160 -5.16 3.38 -7.36
N HIS A 161 -6.45 3.59 -7.58
CA HIS A 161 -7.22 4.61 -6.89
C HIS A 161 -7.87 3.97 -5.67
N VAL A 162 -7.80 4.67 -4.54
CA VAL A 162 -8.44 4.27 -3.29
C VAL A 162 -9.44 5.36 -2.93
N ALA A 163 -10.65 5.02 -2.52
CA ALA A 163 -11.58 5.96 -1.93
C ALA A 163 -12.16 5.31 -0.69
N GLY A 164 -11.92 5.90 0.48
CA GLY A 164 -12.41 5.41 1.76
C GLY A 164 -13.51 6.30 2.30
N THR A 165 -14.55 5.69 2.86
CA THR A 165 -15.59 6.36 3.65
C THR A 165 -15.63 5.73 5.01
N PHE A 166 -15.65 6.57 6.04
CA PHE A 166 -15.53 6.15 7.42
C PHE A 166 -16.55 6.88 8.28
N GLU A 167 -17.21 6.16 9.18
CA GLU A 167 -18.13 6.72 10.16
C GLU A 167 -17.71 6.30 11.56
N PHE A 168 -17.53 7.27 12.47
CA PHE A 168 -17.19 6.98 13.86
C PHE A 168 -18.40 6.41 14.61
N THR A 169 -18.25 5.20 15.17
CA THR A 169 -19.34 4.50 15.90
C THR A 169 -19.43 4.92 17.37
N GLU A 170 -18.41 5.61 17.87
CA GLU A 170 -18.31 6.16 19.21
C GLU A 170 -17.47 7.44 19.24
N ASP A 171 -17.53 8.19 20.35
CA ASP A 171 -16.69 9.36 20.56
C ASP A 171 -15.22 8.93 20.68
N VAL A 172 -14.33 9.62 19.97
CA VAL A 172 -12.89 9.38 19.96
C VAL A 172 -12.15 10.66 20.34
N ILE A 173 -11.20 10.55 21.26
CA ILE A 173 -10.33 11.64 21.71
C ILE A 173 -8.92 11.35 21.20
N PRO A 174 -8.45 12.02 20.13
CA PRO A 174 -7.07 11.91 19.68
C PRO A 174 -6.08 12.31 20.77
N ASP A 175 -4.94 11.62 20.84
CA ASP A 175 -3.94 11.92 21.87
C ASP A 175 -3.28 13.29 21.58
N PRO A 176 -3.29 14.23 22.55
CA PRO A 176 -2.77 15.57 22.33
C PRO A 176 -1.24 15.61 22.22
N LEU A 177 -0.51 14.66 22.81
CA LEU A 177 0.95 14.59 22.67
C LEU A 177 1.33 14.10 21.28
N GLN A 178 0.66 13.05 20.79
CA GLN A 178 0.82 12.54 19.43
C GLN A 178 0.34 13.55 18.38
N THR A 179 -0.63 14.41 18.73
CA THR A 179 -1.05 15.50 17.84
C THR A 179 0.07 16.51 17.64
N LYS A 180 0.84 16.84 18.70
CA LYS A 180 2.00 17.74 18.61
C LYS A 180 3.13 17.17 17.76
N THR A 181 3.22 15.85 17.65
CA THR A 181 4.21 15.15 16.82
C THR A 181 3.64 14.69 15.48
N PHE A 182 2.43 15.12 15.09
CA PHE A 182 1.82 14.78 13.81
C PHE A 182 1.59 13.26 13.61
N GLU A 183 1.19 12.57 14.67
CA GLU A 183 0.99 11.12 14.68
C GLU A 183 -0.40 10.68 15.14
N SER A 184 -1.20 11.58 15.69
CA SER A 184 -2.49 11.22 16.31
C SER A 184 -3.54 10.76 15.31
N VAL A 185 -3.60 11.36 14.12
CA VAL A 185 -4.48 10.91 13.02
C VAL A 185 -3.66 10.80 11.74
N ARG A 186 -3.55 9.56 11.26
CA ARG A 186 -2.76 9.16 10.09
C ARG A 186 -3.74 8.77 8.98
N LEU A 187 -3.81 9.59 7.95
CA LEU A 187 -4.70 9.40 6.80
C LEU A 187 -4.27 8.21 5.94
N LEU A 188 -2.96 8.05 5.80
CA LEU A 188 -2.31 6.97 5.06
C LEU A 188 -1.13 6.48 5.87
N GLN A 189 -0.85 5.18 5.82
CA GLN A 189 0.37 4.60 6.32
C GLN A 189 1.03 3.72 5.25
N VAL A 190 2.34 3.84 5.13
CA VAL A 190 3.18 3.01 4.29
C VAL A 190 4.26 2.40 5.16
N SER A 191 4.52 1.10 5.04
CA SER A 191 5.61 0.44 5.71
C SER A 191 6.49 -0.38 4.77
N THR A 192 7.75 -0.54 5.14
CA THR A 192 8.73 -1.40 4.45
C THR A 192 9.24 -2.48 5.38
N MET A 193 9.55 -3.65 4.84
CA MET A 193 10.01 -4.79 5.63
C MET A 193 11.53 -4.84 5.80
N PHE A 194 12.31 -4.01 5.08
CA PHE A 194 13.76 -4.08 5.16
C PHE A 194 14.50 -2.79 4.81
N ILE A 195 15.38 -2.37 5.72
CA ILE A 195 16.32 -1.26 5.55
C ILE A 195 17.59 -1.60 6.36
N ASP A 196 18.69 -1.88 5.66
CA ASP A 196 20.05 -2.02 6.22
C ASP A 196 21.05 -1.18 5.43
N ASN A 197 22.30 -1.00 5.89
CA ASN A 197 23.27 -0.11 5.22
C ASN A 197 23.57 -0.37 3.73
N ALA A 198 23.18 -1.51 3.17
CA ALA A 198 23.47 -1.90 1.79
C ALA A 198 22.21 -2.20 0.95
N ARG A 199 21.04 -2.34 1.58
CA ARG A 199 19.82 -2.83 0.95
C ARG A 199 18.62 -2.16 1.59
N HIS A 200 17.80 -1.53 0.78
CA HIS A 200 16.59 -0.86 1.24
C HIS A 200 15.41 -1.25 0.37
N ASP A 201 14.21 -1.22 0.92
CA ASP A 201 13.01 -1.20 0.07
C ASP A 201 12.76 0.22 -0.48
N VAL A 202 13.36 1.24 0.14
CA VAL A 202 13.21 2.68 -0.11
C VAL A 202 14.53 3.40 0.22
N ASP A 203 15.09 4.09 -0.77
CA ASP A 203 16.32 4.88 -0.66
C ASP A 203 16.07 6.36 -0.37
N ALA A 204 14.88 6.89 -0.70
CA ALA A 204 14.57 8.29 -0.44
C ALA A 204 13.06 8.56 -0.40
N LEU A 205 12.66 9.56 0.38
CA LEU A 205 11.33 10.16 0.38
C LEU A 205 11.39 11.54 -0.29
N ARG A 206 10.65 11.77 -1.37
CA ARG A 206 10.47 13.11 -1.98
C ARG A 206 9.12 13.69 -1.60
N LEU A 207 9.12 14.82 -0.91
CA LEU A 207 7.92 15.55 -0.52
C LEU A 207 7.72 16.70 -1.51
N HIS A 208 6.57 16.74 -2.19
CA HIS A 208 6.22 17.83 -3.10
C HIS A 208 5.51 18.92 -2.30
N THR A 209 6.29 19.94 -1.91
CA THR A 209 5.80 21.10 -1.17
C THR A 209 5.33 22.20 -2.13
N GLY A 210 4.73 23.28 -1.62
CA GLY A 210 4.12 24.33 -2.44
C GLY A 210 5.03 24.89 -3.55
N ASN A 211 6.32 25.10 -3.25
CA ASN A 211 7.27 25.74 -4.17
C ASN A 211 8.53 24.90 -4.42
N ASP A 212 8.66 23.71 -3.83
CA ASP A 212 9.91 22.94 -3.84
C ASP A 212 9.67 21.43 -3.66
N ILE A 213 10.66 20.63 -4.00
CA ILE A 213 10.72 19.18 -3.76
C ILE A 213 11.77 18.91 -2.69
N VAL A 214 11.33 18.57 -1.49
CA VAL A 214 12.24 18.18 -0.40
C VAL A 214 12.56 16.70 -0.55
N THR A 215 13.84 16.36 -0.78
CA THR A 215 14.30 14.97 -0.83
C THR A 215 14.97 14.60 0.48
N LEU A 216 14.44 13.57 1.14
CA LEU A 216 14.98 12.96 2.35
C LEU A 216 15.60 11.62 1.97
N PRO A 217 16.90 11.54 1.68
CA PRO A 217 17.56 10.27 1.45
C PRO A 217 17.55 9.44 2.73
N TYR A 218 17.60 8.12 2.57
CA TYR A 218 17.93 7.24 3.67
C TYR A 218 19.32 7.59 4.21
N ASP A 219 19.40 7.84 5.51
CA ASP A 219 20.63 8.14 6.22
C ASP A 219 20.65 7.35 7.53
N PRO A 220 21.48 6.29 7.67
CA PRO A 220 21.55 5.49 8.89
C PRO A 220 21.76 6.31 10.18
N SER A 221 22.34 7.51 10.09
CA SER A 221 22.56 8.40 11.25
C SER A 221 21.27 9.01 11.80
N LEU A 222 20.20 9.06 10.99
CA LEU A 222 18.89 9.58 11.38
C LEU A 222 17.90 8.48 11.81
N ALA A 223 18.39 7.26 12.04
CA ALA A 223 17.56 6.14 12.49
C ALA A 223 16.88 6.43 13.85
N ASN A 224 15.65 5.96 14.01
CA ASN A 224 14.78 6.20 15.17
C ASN A 224 14.37 7.67 15.39
N LEU A 225 14.65 8.56 14.43
CA LEU A 225 14.14 9.94 14.43
C LEU A 225 12.90 10.04 13.55
N LEU A 226 11.98 10.92 13.96
CA LEU A 226 10.84 11.29 13.13
C LEU A 226 11.25 12.38 12.16
N LEU A 227 11.24 12.05 10.88
CA LEU A 227 11.60 12.91 9.77
C LEU A 227 10.38 13.38 8.98
N PRO A 228 10.49 14.47 8.21
CA PRO A 228 11.47 15.53 8.46
C PRO A 228 11.33 16.07 9.90
N VAL A 229 12.44 16.60 10.45
CA VAL A 229 12.46 17.16 11.82
C VAL A 229 11.47 18.32 11.94
N THR A 230 11.38 19.14 10.89
CA THR A 230 10.40 20.21 10.74
C THR A 230 9.55 19.92 9.50
N PRO A 231 8.36 19.32 9.65
CA PRO A 231 7.52 18.97 8.50
C PRO A 231 6.96 20.21 7.81
N GLY A 232 7.25 20.31 6.51
CA GLY A 232 6.60 21.24 5.60
C GLY A 232 5.30 20.65 5.06
N SER A 233 4.32 21.51 4.79
CA SER A 233 3.07 21.11 4.15
C SER A 233 3.31 20.65 2.72
N LEU A 234 2.63 19.58 2.32
CA LEU A 234 2.53 19.23 0.90
C LEU A 234 1.83 20.35 0.13
N ASN A 235 2.07 20.43 -1.18
CA ASN A 235 1.41 21.40 -2.05
C ASN A 235 -0.12 21.22 -1.95
N PRO A 236 -0.90 22.24 -1.54
CA PRO A 236 -2.33 22.09 -1.31
C PRO A 236 -3.12 21.86 -2.62
N ALA A 237 -2.63 22.32 -3.76
CA ALA A 237 -3.27 22.10 -5.06
C ALA A 237 -3.06 20.68 -5.58
N MET A 238 -1.95 20.04 -5.18
CA MET A 238 -1.63 18.66 -5.55
C MET A 238 -0.79 17.98 -4.45
N PRO A 239 -1.41 17.57 -3.33
CA PRO A 239 -0.69 16.95 -2.22
C PRO A 239 -0.09 15.62 -2.66
N MET A 240 1.23 15.53 -2.68
CA MET A 240 1.94 14.39 -3.26
C MET A 240 3.29 14.13 -2.59
N PHE A 241 3.65 12.86 -2.47
CA PHE A 241 4.99 12.44 -2.09
C PHE A 241 5.39 11.15 -2.82
N ASP A 242 6.70 10.94 -2.97
CA ASP A 242 7.27 9.76 -3.60
C ASP A 242 8.13 9.00 -2.60
N SER A 243 7.92 7.70 -2.50
CA SER A 243 8.81 6.75 -1.84
C SER A 243 9.63 6.05 -2.91
N ILE A 244 10.93 6.36 -2.98
CA ILE A 244 11.79 6.06 -4.12
C ILE A 244 12.77 4.98 -3.76
N HIS A 245 12.92 4.04 -4.68
CA HIS A 245 13.96 3.03 -4.72
C HIS A 245 14.86 3.29 -5.92
N THR A 246 16.17 3.16 -5.73
CA THR A 246 17.23 3.44 -6.71
C THR A 246 18.30 2.35 -6.76
N ASP A 247 18.43 1.51 -5.74
CA ASP A 247 19.43 0.45 -5.71
C ASP A 247 19.05 -0.80 -6.55
N ASP A 248 20.06 -1.51 -7.04
CA ASP A 248 19.93 -2.85 -7.65
C ASP A 248 20.54 -3.95 -6.76
N ALA A 249 20.62 -3.69 -5.44
CA ALA A 249 21.44 -4.43 -4.49
C ALA A 249 20.90 -5.83 -4.16
N GLY A 250 20.99 -6.76 -5.12
CA GLY A 250 20.84 -8.20 -4.95
C GLY A 250 19.52 -8.66 -4.30
N ARG A 251 19.38 -9.96 -4.06
CA ARG A 251 18.23 -10.48 -3.30
C ARG A 251 18.40 -10.17 -1.79
N PRO A 252 17.31 -10.02 -1.01
CA PRO A 252 15.91 -10.25 -1.41
C PRO A 252 15.17 -9.01 -1.94
N ASN A 253 15.74 -7.79 -1.81
CA ASN A 253 15.01 -6.53 -2.02
C ASN A 253 15.55 -5.63 -3.13
N GLY A 254 16.54 -6.10 -3.91
CA GLY A 254 16.98 -5.37 -5.08
C GLY A 254 15.84 -5.20 -6.08
N ASN A 255 15.73 -3.99 -6.63
CA ASN A 255 14.69 -3.56 -7.57
C ASN A 255 13.26 -3.59 -6.99
N THR A 256 13.06 -3.25 -5.72
CA THR A 256 11.71 -2.97 -5.20
C THR A 256 11.06 -1.79 -5.94
N PRO A 257 9.72 -1.74 -5.98
CA PRO A 257 8.97 -0.63 -6.57
C PRO A 257 9.23 0.72 -5.89
N SER A 258 9.32 1.79 -6.70
CA SER A 258 9.05 3.15 -6.23
C SER A 258 7.55 3.46 -6.28
N TYR A 259 7.06 4.20 -5.29
CA TYR A 259 5.65 4.59 -5.14
C TYR A 259 5.51 6.10 -5.21
N ARG A 260 4.63 6.61 -6.07
CA ARG A 260 4.12 7.99 -5.99
C ARG A 260 2.72 7.96 -5.42
N ILE A 261 2.51 8.69 -4.34
CA ILE A 261 1.25 8.79 -3.63
C ILE A 261 0.76 10.22 -3.76
N ARG A 262 -0.49 10.37 -4.21
CA ARG A 262 -1.19 11.65 -4.30
C ARG A 262 -2.50 11.57 -3.56
N ILE A 263 -2.87 12.66 -2.92
CA ILE A 263 -4.06 12.77 -2.06
C ILE A 263 -4.92 13.89 -2.62
N ASN A 264 -6.05 13.55 -3.24
CA ASN A 264 -6.82 14.54 -4.01
C ASN A 264 -7.81 15.31 -3.16
N SER A 265 -8.52 14.64 -2.27
CA SER A 265 -9.53 15.30 -1.44
C SER A 265 -9.76 14.55 -0.15
N ILE A 266 -9.88 15.30 0.93
CA ILE A 266 -10.26 14.81 2.24
C ILE A 266 -11.37 15.72 2.72
N THR A 267 -12.47 15.11 3.14
CA THR A 267 -13.58 15.81 3.78
C THR A 267 -13.86 15.11 5.09
N GLY A 268 -14.01 15.86 6.18
CA GLY A 268 -14.25 15.28 7.48
C GLY A 268 -13.90 16.22 8.62
N PRO A 269 -13.69 15.69 9.82
CA PRO A 269 -13.38 16.50 11.00
C PRO A 269 -11.95 17.04 11.00
N THR A 270 -11.06 16.42 10.21
CA THR A 270 -9.67 16.82 10.08
C THR A 270 -9.54 18.10 9.24
N THR A 271 -8.63 19.00 9.63
CA THR A 271 -8.45 20.31 9.00
C THR A 271 -6.97 20.66 8.86
N GLY A 272 -6.69 21.72 8.10
CA GLY A 272 -5.34 22.21 7.88
C GLY A 272 -4.56 21.45 6.80
N PRO A 273 -3.28 21.79 6.60
CA PRO A 273 -2.46 21.21 5.55
C PRO A 273 -2.14 19.73 5.84
N ILE A 274 -1.93 18.96 4.78
CA ILE A 274 -1.40 17.61 4.89
C ILE A 274 0.11 17.68 5.09
N LEU A 275 0.57 17.05 6.16
CA LEU A 275 1.98 16.90 6.51
C LEU A 275 2.38 15.44 6.36
N VAL A 276 3.63 15.18 6.01
CA VAL A 276 4.17 13.81 5.97
C VAL A 276 5.19 13.66 7.08
N ARG A 277 5.07 12.58 7.83
CA ARG A 277 6.12 12.12 8.75
C ARG A 277 6.58 10.74 8.32
N ALA A 278 7.83 10.46 8.61
CA ALA A 278 8.42 9.16 8.45
C ALA A 278 9.33 8.86 9.63
N PHE A 279 9.49 7.59 9.99
CA PHE A 279 10.67 7.13 10.70
C PHE A 279 11.24 5.95 9.93
N PHE A 280 12.50 5.67 10.20
CA PHE A 280 13.05 4.36 9.90
C PHE A 280 13.90 3.88 11.06
N ASN A 281 13.91 2.58 11.24
CA ASN A 281 14.73 1.88 12.20
C ASN A 281 15.58 0.88 11.42
N ARG A 282 16.87 0.81 11.75
CA ARG A 282 17.75 -0.17 11.13
C ARG A 282 17.42 -1.56 11.68
N SER A 283 17.21 -2.52 10.80
CA SER A 283 17.00 -3.91 11.18
C SER A 283 17.49 -4.84 10.08
N GLN A 284 18.13 -5.92 10.50
CA GLN A 284 18.51 -7.02 9.62
C GLN A 284 17.42 -8.09 9.54
N ASN A 285 16.33 -7.95 10.28
CA ASN A 285 15.22 -8.89 10.24
C ASN A 285 14.25 -8.49 9.12
N LEU A 286 14.21 -9.32 8.07
CA LEU A 286 13.30 -9.22 6.93
C LEU A 286 11.81 -9.29 7.29
N ARG A 287 11.46 -9.53 8.56
CA ARG A 287 10.07 -9.63 9.03
C ARG A 287 9.61 -8.42 9.83
N HIS A 288 10.50 -7.46 10.10
CA HIS A 288 10.15 -6.28 10.89
C HIS A 288 9.93 -5.09 9.98
N ASP A 289 8.88 -4.31 10.27
CA ASP A 289 8.68 -3.04 9.59
C ASP A 289 9.73 -2.04 10.05
N ASN A 290 10.52 -1.55 9.10
CA ASN A 290 11.75 -0.80 9.33
C ASN A 290 11.66 0.64 8.81
N MET A 291 10.60 0.97 8.07
CA MET A 291 10.17 2.34 7.81
C MET A 291 8.68 2.42 8.03
N GLY A 292 8.24 3.51 8.65
CA GLY A 292 6.83 3.91 8.63
C GLY A 292 6.75 5.31 8.06
N ILE A 293 5.98 5.51 7.00
CA ILE A 293 5.61 6.82 6.45
C ILE A 293 4.13 7.01 6.68
N TRP A 294 3.70 8.20 7.09
CA TRP A 294 2.29 8.54 7.12
C TRP A 294 2.02 9.98 6.72
N ALA A 295 0.84 10.16 6.10
CA ALA A 295 0.24 11.47 5.92
C ALA A 295 -0.60 11.79 7.16
N PHE A 296 -0.39 12.97 7.72
CA PHE A 296 -1.08 13.50 8.90
C PHE A 296 -1.93 14.71 8.50
N GLN A 297 -3.06 14.86 9.18
CA GLN A 297 -3.83 16.09 9.18
C GLN A 297 -4.38 16.35 10.59
N GLN A 298 -4.54 17.63 10.94
CA GLN A 298 -4.90 18.00 12.29
C GLN A 298 -6.34 17.58 12.60
N ALA A 299 -6.50 16.78 13.64
CA ALA A 299 -7.80 16.38 14.16
C ALA A 299 -8.28 17.35 15.26
N PRO A 300 -9.61 17.46 15.46
CA PRO A 300 -10.16 18.16 16.61
C PRO A 300 -9.82 17.41 17.90
N ALA A 301 -9.91 18.10 19.04
CA ALA A 301 -9.68 17.48 20.35
C ALA A 301 -10.68 16.35 20.68
N LEU A 302 -11.85 16.36 20.01
CA LEU A 302 -12.89 15.37 20.14
C LEU A 302 -13.54 15.15 18.78
N ILE A 303 -13.61 13.88 18.37
CA ILE A 303 -14.36 13.44 17.21
C ILE A 303 -15.63 12.77 17.74
N LYS A 304 -16.79 13.29 17.32
CA LYS A 304 -18.09 12.80 17.79
C LYS A 304 -18.51 11.54 17.06
N LYS A 305 -19.22 10.66 17.75
CA LYS A 305 -19.99 9.58 17.13
C LYS A 305 -20.87 10.13 16.00
N GLY A 306 -20.96 9.38 14.90
CA GLY A 306 -21.70 9.76 13.69
C GLY A 306 -20.96 10.75 12.79
N THR A 307 -19.78 11.23 13.20
CA THR A 307 -18.92 12.01 12.30
C THR A 307 -18.51 11.11 11.14
N THR A 308 -18.67 11.61 9.92
CA THR A 308 -18.22 10.95 8.71
C THR A 308 -16.98 11.63 8.15
N GLU A 309 -16.04 10.83 7.68
CA GLU A 309 -14.86 11.26 6.94
C GLU A 309 -14.83 10.50 5.62
N ALA A 310 -14.67 11.22 4.51
CA ALA A 310 -14.39 10.64 3.20
C ALA A 310 -13.00 11.06 2.78
N SER A 311 -12.16 10.08 2.48
CA SER A 311 -10.83 10.30 1.91
C SER A 311 -10.83 9.75 0.48
N ALA A 312 -10.69 10.65 -0.48
CA ALA A 312 -10.23 10.23 -1.79
C ALA A 312 -8.69 10.14 -1.72
N THR A 313 -8.25 8.90 -1.81
CA THR A 313 -6.96 8.36 -2.24
C THR A 313 -6.59 8.32 -3.73
N PRO A 314 -6.71 9.33 -4.63
CA PRO A 314 -6.45 9.02 -6.04
C PRO A 314 -4.96 8.92 -6.33
N LEU A 315 -4.63 7.80 -6.98
CA LEU A 315 -3.36 7.49 -7.60
C LEU A 315 -2.22 7.26 -6.60
N SER A 316 -2.14 6.05 -6.07
CA SER A 316 -0.82 5.43 -6.01
C SER A 316 -0.40 5.15 -7.46
N ARG A 317 0.34 6.07 -8.09
CA ARG A 317 1.00 5.80 -9.36
C ARG A 317 2.32 5.16 -9.02
N MET A 318 2.42 3.86 -9.21
CA MET A 318 3.73 3.24 -9.20
C MET A 318 4.46 3.68 -10.48
N LEU A 319 5.57 4.41 -10.32
CA LEU A 319 6.50 4.71 -11.40
C LEU A 319 7.72 3.82 -11.18
N MET A 320 7.77 2.71 -11.92
CA MET A 320 8.92 1.82 -11.86
C MET A 320 9.99 2.33 -12.83
N HIS A 321 11.12 2.78 -12.30
CA HIS A 321 12.31 3.02 -13.12
C HIS A 321 13.21 1.79 -13.03
N ILE A 322 13.04 0.85 -13.95
CA ILE A 322 14.04 -0.21 -14.16
C ILE A 322 14.99 0.32 -15.24
N PRO A 323 16.32 0.39 -15.01
CA PRO A 323 17.25 0.53 -16.11
C PRO A 323 17.15 -0.72 -16.98
N TRP A 324 16.40 -0.63 -18.08
CA TRP A 324 16.21 -1.72 -19.05
C TRP A 324 17.53 -2.18 -19.70
N SER A 325 18.62 -1.43 -19.52
CA SER A 325 19.93 -1.75 -20.06
C SER A 325 20.61 -2.97 -19.44
N LYS A 326 20.18 -3.48 -18.27
CA LYS A 326 20.84 -4.63 -17.60
C LYS A 326 20.13 -5.98 -17.72
N LEU A 327 18.83 -6.04 -18.01
CA LEU A 327 18.10 -7.32 -18.16
C LEU A 327 18.31 -8.01 -19.52
N LYS A 328 18.85 -7.30 -20.53
CA LYS A 328 19.16 -7.88 -21.85
C LYS A 328 20.41 -8.77 -21.87
N LEU A 329 21.29 -8.69 -20.86
CA LEU A 329 22.57 -9.42 -20.86
C LEU A 329 22.45 -10.86 -20.32
N ASP A 330 21.51 -11.12 -19.42
CA ASP A 330 21.37 -12.48 -18.84
C ASP A 330 20.52 -13.41 -19.73
N HIS A 331 19.66 -12.87 -20.60
CA HIS A 331 18.93 -13.67 -21.58
C HIS A 331 19.71 -13.96 -22.87
N MET A 332 20.79 -13.23 -23.17
CA MET A 332 21.69 -13.58 -24.28
C MET A 332 22.87 -14.48 -23.87
N ARG A 333 23.10 -14.73 -22.57
CA ARG A 333 24.13 -15.68 -22.10
C ARG A 333 23.65 -17.11 -21.89
N GLN A 334 22.33 -17.38 -21.91
CA GLN A 334 21.79 -18.74 -21.76
C GLN A 334 21.27 -19.37 -23.07
N SER A 335 21.27 -18.65 -24.19
CA SER A 335 20.90 -19.18 -25.52
C SER A 335 22.10 -19.43 -26.45
N GLY A 336 23.34 -19.26 -25.96
CA GLY A 336 24.56 -19.30 -26.78
C GLY A 336 25.58 -20.35 -26.33
N SER A 337 25.18 -21.60 -26.10
CA SER A 337 26.15 -22.71 -26.00
C SER A 337 25.48 -24.09 -26.12
N SER A 338 25.08 -24.48 -27.34
CA SER A 338 25.07 -25.90 -27.74
C SER A 338 24.83 -26.04 -29.26
N GLU A 339 25.83 -25.66 -30.06
CA GLU A 339 26.06 -26.30 -31.36
C GLU A 339 27.53 -26.69 -31.42
N ARG A 340 27.85 -27.91 -30.97
CA ARG A 340 29.05 -28.61 -31.42
C ARG A 340 28.67 -29.32 -32.71
N LEU A 341 29.09 -28.75 -33.83
CA LEU A 341 29.15 -29.46 -35.10
C LEU A 341 30.41 -30.34 -35.09
N ASP A 342 30.18 -31.62 -35.32
CA ASP A 342 31.19 -32.62 -35.65
C ASP A 342 31.87 -32.27 -36.97
N HIS A 343 33.21 -32.23 -36.94
CA HIS A 343 34.02 -32.59 -38.10
C HIS A 343 35.31 -33.24 -37.60
N ARG A 344 35.43 -34.55 -37.80
CA ARG A 344 36.72 -35.20 -38.02
C ARG A 344 36.68 -35.88 -39.38
N SER A 345 37.74 -35.55 -40.13
CA SER A 345 38.33 -36.18 -41.30
C SER A 345 38.25 -37.70 -41.34
#